data_AF-A0A6C0AJA6-F1
#
_entry.id   AF-A0A6C0AJA6-F1
#
_cell.length_a   1.000
_cell.length_b   1.000
_cell.length_c   1.000
_cell.angle_alpha   90.00
_cell.angle_beta   90.00
_cell.angle_gamma   90.00
#
_symmetry.space_group_name_H-M   'P 1'
#
loop_
_entity.id
_entity.type
_entity.pdbx_description
1 polymer ?
#
loop_
_entity_poly.entity_id
_entity_poly.type
_entity_poly.pdbx_seq_one_letter_code
_entity_poly.pdbx_strand_id
1 'polypeptide(L)'
;MQLTYVAVVVLASMIFVLSGMVGYVYWQQTRMLQHIQSLAVVVSTQFVRPHSHQEEEAALAPVPEHELEAQVDSELPALVREEEEDDRVSVDEKADIVEGPPPSTDDVDNLDGKTAAQLRDLLTKKGIPFGKRDAKTVLLNLLKATA
;
A
#
# COMPACT_ATOMS: atom_id res chain seq x y z
N MET A 1 26.77 8.28 51.54
CA MET A 1 25.34 7.96 51.57
C MET A 1 24.47 9.08 50.97
N GLN A 2 24.60 10.35 51.37
CA GLN A 2 23.72 11.42 50.83
C GLN A 2 23.99 11.77 49.35
N LEU A 3 25.26 11.83 48.93
CA LEU A 3 25.63 12.19 47.56
C LEU A 3 25.16 11.17 46.51
N THR A 4 25.12 9.89 46.89
CA THR A 4 24.56 8.81 46.06
C THR A 4 23.03 8.94 45.92
N TYR A 5 22.32 9.34 46.98
CA TYR A 5 20.87 9.61 46.88
C TYR A 5 20.58 10.78 45.93
N VAL A 6 21.35 11.87 46.03
CA VAL A 6 21.20 13.03 45.13
C VAL A 6 21.45 12.62 43.68
N ALA A 7 22.51 11.84 43.42
CA ALA A 7 22.80 11.34 42.08
C ALA A 7 21.68 10.45 41.52
N VAL A 8 21.12 9.56 42.34
CA VAL A 8 20.00 8.70 41.94
C VAL A 8 18.75 9.53 41.63
N VAL A 9 18.44 10.55 42.42
CA VAL A 9 17.28 11.44 42.17
C VAL A 9 17.45 12.21 40.87
N VAL A 10 18.64 12.76 40.61
CA VAL A 10 18.94 13.45 39.34
C VAL A 10 18.79 12.50 38.16
N LEU A 11 19.36 11.30 38.24
CA LEU A 11 19.27 10.30 37.19
C LEU A 11 17.81 9.84 36.95
N ALA A 12 17.05 9.62 38.01
CA ALA A 12 15.63 9.27 37.92
C ALA A 12 14.81 10.38 37.25
N SER A 13 15.06 11.65 37.58
CA SER A 13 14.39 12.78 36.96
C SER A 13 14.68 12.87 35.46
N MET A 14 15.93 12.62 35.06
CA MET A 14 16.34 12.64 33.66
C MET A 14 15.64 11.53 32.86
N ILE A 15 15.59 10.31 33.41
CA ILE A 15 14.88 9.19 32.80
C ILE A 15 13.37 9.47 32.71
N PHE A 16 12.78 10.06 33.74
CA PHE A 16 11.36 10.42 33.75
C PHE A 16 11.02 11.40 32.62
N VAL A 17 11.85 12.43 32.41
CA VAL A 17 11.67 13.39 31.31
C VAL A 17 11.80 12.70 29.95
N LEU A 18 12.82 11.85 29.76
CA LEU A 18 13.00 11.08 28.53
C LEU A 18 11.81 10.17 28.25
N SER A 19 11.33 9.44 29.26
CA SER A 19 10.17 8.56 29.14
C SER A 19 8.89 9.35 28.80
N GLY A 20 8.68 10.50 29.44
CA GLY A 20 7.56 11.39 29.13
C GLY A 20 7.59 11.89 27.69
N MET A 21 8.77 12.25 27.18
CA MET A 21 8.93 12.71 25.79
C MET A 21 8.65 11.59 24.79
N VAL A 22 9.17 10.38 25.03
CA VAL A 22 8.89 9.21 24.18
C VAL A 22 7.40 8.84 24.21
N GLY A 23 6.79 8.84 25.39
CA GLY A 23 5.36 8.58 25.55
C GLY A 23 4.49 9.62 24.83
N TYR A 24 4.87 10.89 24.91
CA TYR A 24 4.17 11.97 24.20
C TYR A 24 4.26 11.79 22.68
N VAL A 25 5.44 11.45 22.14
CA VAL A 25 5.61 11.18 20.70
C VAL A 25 4.79 9.97 20.27
N TYR A 26 4.78 8.89 21.06
CA TYR A 26 3.96 7.71 20.75
C TYR A 26 2.46 8.04 20.74
N TRP A 27 2.01 8.82 21.72
CA TRP A 27 0.63 9.29 21.76
C TRP A 27 0.28 10.19 20.57
N GLN A 28 1.19 11.07 20.18
CA GLN A 28 1.04 11.92 19.00
C GLN A 28 0.95 11.10 17.71
N GLN A 29 1.76 10.03 17.58
CA GLN A 29 1.71 9.12 16.43
C GLN A 29 0.36 8.40 16.34
N THR A 30 -0.17 7.86 17.44
CA THR A 30 -1.47 7.18 17.46
C THR A 30 -2.61 8.13 17.07
N ARG A 31 -2.58 9.37 17.59
CA ARG A 31 -3.60 10.39 17.28
C ARG A 31 -3.58 10.80 15.80
N MET A 32 -2.40 10.93 15.20
CA MET A 32 -2.25 11.25 13.77
C MET A 32 -2.83 10.16 12.86
N LEU A 33 -2.66 8.89 13.23
CA LEU A 33 -3.16 7.77 12.43
C LEU A 33 -4.69 7.77 12.31
N GLN A 34 -5.39 8.10 13.41
CA GLN A 34 -6.85 8.22 13.43
C GLN A 34 -7.36 9.35 12.53
N HIS A 35 -6.66 10.49 12.54
CA HIS A 35 -7.02 11.62 11.67
C HIS A 35 -6.82 11.29 10.18
N ILE A 36 -5.78 10.55 9.82
CA ILE A 36 -5.55 10.11 8.43
C ILE A 36 -6.63 9.14 7.97
N GLN A 37 -7.08 8.21 8.83
CA GLN A 37 -8.19 7.31 8.50
C GLN A 37 -9.49 8.07 8.23
N SER A 38 -9.80 9.09 9.04
CA SER A 38 -10.97 9.95 8.79
C SER A 38 -10.86 10.75 7.49
N LEU A 39 -9.66 11.22 7.16
CA LEU A 39 -9.41 11.95 5.91
C LEU A 39 -9.51 11.04 4.68
N ALA A 40 -9.04 9.79 4.79
CA ALA A 40 -9.16 8.81 3.72
C ALA A 40 -10.62 8.47 3.39
N VAL A 41 -11.49 8.36 4.41
CA VAL A 41 -12.94 8.15 4.21
C VAL A 41 -13.61 9.36 3.56
N VAL A 42 -13.23 10.59 3.95
CA VAL A 42 -13.80 11.79 3.34
C VAL A 42 -13.34 11.96 1.88
N VAL A 43 -12.05 11.73 1.60
CA VAL A 43 -11.51 11.78 0.23
C VAL A 43 -12.14 10.70 -0.66
N SER A 44 -12.40 9.49 -0.12
CA SER A 44 -13.09 8.45 -0.90
C SER A 44 -14.53 8.84 -1.25
N THR A 45 -15.26 9.51 -0.35
CA THR A 45 -16.62 10.02 -0.64
C THR A 45 -16.67 11.18 -1.64
N GLN A 46 -15.58 11.94 -1.80
CA GLN A 46 -15.52 13.06 -2.74
C GLN A 46 -15.00 12.67 -4.13
N PHE A 47 -14.18 11.61 -4.23
CA PHE A 47 -13.66 11.12 -5.52
C PHE A 47 -14.41 9.90 -6.08
N VAL A 48 -15.10 9.11 -5.25
CA VAL A 48 -16.05 8.10 -5.73
C VAL A 48 -17.41 8.76 -5.84
N ARG A 49 -17.75 9.21 -7.05
CA ARG A 49 -19.13 9.53 -7.43
C ARG A 49 -20.01 8.38 -6.96
N PRO A 50 -20.96 8.56 -6.01
CA PRO A 50 -22.01 7.56 -5.86
C PRO A 50 -22.76 7.59 -7.19
N HIS A 51 -22.68 6.50 -7.95
CA HIS A 51 -23.70 6.24 -8.94
C HIS A 51 -25.02 6.26 -8.18
N SER A 52 -25.74 7.37 -8.37
CA SER A 52 -27.14 7.52 -8.08
C SER A 52 -27.89 6.45 -8.87
N HIS A 53 -28.00 5.23 -8.33
CA HIS A 53 -29.20 4.43 -8.52
C HIS A 53 -30.27 5.04 -7.62
N GLN A 54 -30.80 6.14 -8.11
CA GLN A 54 -32.10 6.64 -7.76
C GLN A 54 -33.02 6.16 -8.88
N GLU A 55 -33.74 5.06 -8.63
CA GLU A 55 -35.06 4.68 -9.17
C GLU A 55 -35.27 3.16 -9.05
N GLU A 56 -35.71 2.72 -7.87
CA GLU A 56 -36.63 1.59 -7.62
C GLU A 56 -37.01 1.72 -6.14
N GLU A 57 -37.90 2.67 -5.83
CA GLU A 57 -39.32 2.38 -5.65
C GLU A 57 -39.59 1.51 -4.41
N ALA A 58 -39.88 2.23 -3.33
CA ALA A 58 -40.93 1.96 -2.36
C ALA A 58 -41.01 0.57 -1.68
N ALA A 59 -40.75 0.63 -0.36
CA ALA A 59 -41.62 0.10 0.69
C ALA A 59 -41.68 -1.43 0.90
N LEU A 60 -40.86 -1.95 1.81
CA LEU A 60 -41.28 -2.46 3.14
C LEU A 60 -40.06 -3.07 3.86
N ALA A 61 -39.82 -2.69 5.12
CA ALA A 61 -39.08 -3.51 6.09
C ALA A 61 -40.04 -4.58 6.69
N PRO A 62 -39.63 -5.60 7.50
CA PRO A 62 -38.30 -6.09 7.90
C PRO A 62 -38.12 -7.65 7.85
N VAL A 63 -36.86 -8.12 8.02
CA VAL A 63 -36.30 -9.37 8.61
C VAL A 63 -37.28 -10.53 8.98
N PRO A 64 -37.05 -11.79 8.56
CA PRO A 64 -36.41 -12.75 9.48
C PRO A 64 -35.43 -13.75 8.86
N GLU A 65 -34.44 -14.07 9.68
CA GLU A 65 -33.54 -15.22 9.61
C GLU A 65 -34.34 -16.53 9.46
N HIS A 66 -33.93 -17.41 8.54
CA HIS A 66 -34.18 -18.84 8.73
C HIS A 66 -32.97 -19.66 8.29
N GLU A 67 -32.42 -20.29 9.30
CA GLU A 67 -31.38 -21.31 9.31
C GLU A 67 -31.73 -22.56 8.48
N LEU A 68 -30.68 -23.37 8.28
CA LEU A 68 -30.65 -24.84 8.15
C LEU A 68 -30.73 -25.46 6.75
N GLU A 69 -29.53 -25.89 6.34
CA GLU A 69 -29.21 -27.29 6.03
C GLU A 69 -29.91 -28.01 4.87
N ALA A 70 -29.08 -28.24 3.85
CA ALA A 70 -28.67 -29.57 3.39
C ALA A 70 -29.61 -30.41 2.52
N GLN A 71 -28.93 -31.12 1.61
CA GLN A 71 -29.33 -32.33 0.88
C GLN A 71 -30.06 -32.11 -0.45
N VAL A 72 -29.78 -32.80 -1.56
CA VAL A 72 -28.69 -33.68 -2.05
C VAL A 72 -29.17 -34.13 -3.45
N ASP A 73 -28.22 -34.41 -4.35
CA ASP A 73 -28.35 -35.17 -5.61
C ASP A 73 -29.21 -34.61 -6.76
N SER A 74 -28.59 -34.39 -7.92
CA SER A 74 -28.55 -35.42 -8.99
C SER A 74 -27.91 -34.87 -10.28
N GLU A 75 -27.01 -35.68 -10.87
CA GLU A 75 -26.66 -35.77 -12.31
C GLU A 75 -25.81 -34.69 -13.02
N LEU A 76 -24.51 -35.02 -13.18
CA LEU A 76 -23.71 -34.85 -14.43
C LEU A 76 -23.89 -36.12 -15.30
N PRO A 77 -23.51 -36.22 -16.60
CA PRO A 77 -22.95 -35.24 -17.56
C PRO A 77 -23.59 -35.31 -19.00
N ALA A 78 -23.42 -34.28 -19.85
CA ALA A 78 -23.54 -34.47 -21.32
C ALA A 78 -22.76 -33.42 -22.12
N LEU A 79 -22.12 -33.92 -23.16
CA LEU A 79 -21.12 -33.30 -24.03
C LEU A 79 -21.76 -32.72 -25.31
N VAL A 80 -21.11 -31.67 -25.83
CA VAL A 80 -20.86 -31.36 -27.28
C VAL A 80 -21.78 -30.35 -28.02
N ARG A 81 -21.06 -29.32 -28.50
CA ARG A 81 -21.24 -28.43 -29.67
C ARG A 81 -22.30 -27.33 -29.62
N GLU A 82 -21.82 -26.09 -29.69
CA GLU A 82 -21.82 -25.34 -30.97
C GLU A 82 -20.56 -24.45 -31.02
N GLU A 83 -19.90 -24.49 -32.17
CA GLU A 83 -18.80 -23.62 -32.59
C GLU A 83 -19.44 -22.33 -33.10
N GLU A 84 -19.09 -21.17 -32.56
CA GLU A 84 -19.11 -19.92 -33.32
C GLU A 84 -17.84 -19.13 -33.00
N GLU A 85 -17.28 -18.60 -34.07
CA GLU A 85 -15.96 -18.06 -34.25
C GLU A 85 -15.82 -16.75 -33.47
N ASP A 86 -14.89 -16.68 -32.50
CA ASP A 86 -14.43 -15.40 -31.97
C ASP A 86 -12.92 -15.22 -32.20
N ASP A 87 -12.65 -14.04 -32.72
CA ASP A 87 -11.56 -13.57 -33.54
C ASP A 87 -10.27 -13.48 -32.73
N ARG A 88 -9.51 -14.58 -32.73
CA ARG A 88 -8.19 -14.68 -32.13
C ARG A 88 -7.24 -13.64 -32.75
N VAL A 89 -7.11 -12.49 -32.11
CA VAL A 89 -5.95 -11.61 -32.29
C VAL A 89 -4.73 -12.29 -31.68
N SER A 90 -4.04 -13.06 -32.52
CA SER A 90 -2.71 -13.60 -32.29
C SER A 90 -1.70 -12.46 -32.29
N VAL A 91 -1.23 -12.04 -31.13
CA VAL A 91 -0.06 -11.16 -31.04
C VAL A 91 1.18 -12.03 -31.21
N ASP A 92 1.90 -11.79 -32.31
CA ASP A 92 3.15 -12.42 -32.67
C ASP A 92 4.14 -12.47 -31.50
N GLU A 93 4.48 -13.70 -31.14
CA GLU A 93 5.52 -14.08 -30.21
C GLU A 93 6.90 -13.85 -30.86
N LYS A 94 7.37 -12.60 -30.84
CA LYS A 94 8.79 -12.29 -31.06
C LYS A 94 9.45 -11.96 -29.74
N ALA A 95 10.03 -13.01 -29.18
CA ALA A 95 11.07 -12.96 -28.18
C ALA A 95 12.16 -11.95 -28.56
N ASP A 96 12.49 -11.07 -27.63
CA ASP A 96 13.85 -10.57 -27.47
C ASP A 96 14.26 -10.91 -26.03
N ILE A 97 14.81 -12.13 -25.87
CA ILE A 97 15.60 -12.51 -24.71
C ILE A 97 16.89 -11.70 -24.81
N VAL A 98 16.92 -10.57 -24.12
CA VAL A 98 18.15 -9.82 -23.86
C VAL A 98 18.43 -9.92 -22.38
N GLU A 99 19.30 -10.89 -22.08
CA GLU A 99 20.36 -10.87 -21.08
C GLU A 99 20.08 -10.03 -19.82
N GLY A 100 19.85 -10.74 -18.71
CA GLY A 100 19.58 -10.15 -17.41
C GLY A 100 20.59 -9.03 -17.05
N PRO A 101 20.15 -7.92 -16.45
CA PRO A 101 21.06 -6.84 -16.10
C PRO A 101 22.09 -7.27 -15.03
N PRO A 102 23.33 -6.75 -15.11
CA PRO A 102 24.56 -7.26 -14.48
C PRO A 102 24.56 -7.20 -12.93
N PRO A 103 25.55 -7.86 -12.26
CA PRO A 103 25.61 -8.00 -10.81
C PRO A 103 25.36 -6.70 -10.05
N SER A 104 24.48 -6.83 -9.06
CA SER A 104 24.12 -5.87 -8.03
C SER A 104 25.33 -5.44 -7.20
N THR A 105 26.02 -4.38 -7.61
CA THR A 105 27.06 -3.72 -6.80
C THR A 105 27.05 -2.21 -6.94
N ASP A 106 25.87 -1.58 -6.98
CA ASP A 106 25.78 -0.13 -6.79
C ASP A 106 25.16 0.13 -5.41
N ASP A 107 25.99 0.60 -4.48
CA ASP A 107 25.69 0.89 -3.07
C ASP A 107 24.30 1.50 -2.83
N VAL A 108 23.35 0.64 -2.48
CA VAL A 108 21.97 0.99 -2.11
C VAL A 108 21.94 1.86 -0.84
N ASP A 109 23.02 1.83 -0.06
CA ASP A 109 23.17 2.54 1.20
C ASP A 109 23.56 4.02 1.03
N ASN A 110 24.09 4.44 -0.14
CA ASN A 110 24.51 5.83 -0.40
C ASN A 110 23.57 6.60 -1.35
N LEU A 111 22.28 6.25 -1.35
CA LEU A 111 21.28 6.89 -2.21
C LEU A 111 20.70 8.16 -1.60
N ASP A 112 20.69 8.29 -0.27
CA ASP A 112 20.02 9.39 0.43
C ASP A 112 20.73 10.75 0.22
N GLY A 113 22.05 10.72 -0.05
CA GLY A 113 22.86 11.90 -0.37
C GLY A 113 22.68 12.44 -1.80
N LYS A 114 22.06 11.67 -2.71
CA LYS A 114 21.90 12.07 -4.12
C LYS A 114 20.79 13.12 -4.28
N THR A 115 20.94 14.00 -5.27
CA THR A 115 19.92 15.02 -5.58
C THR A 115 18.77 14.39 -6.36
N ALA A 116 17.59 15.03 -6.36
CA ALA A 116 16.42 14.50 -7.09
C ALA A 116 16.69 14.37 -8.61
N ALA A 117 17.56 15.21 -9.18
CA ALA A 117 17.97 15.09 -10.57
C ALA A 117 18.80 13.82 -10.81
N GLN A 118 19.80 13.58 -9.97
CA GLN A 118 20.64 12.38 -10.05
C GLN A 118 19.85 11.08 -9.85
N LEU A 119 18.84 11.09 -8.98
CA LEU A 119 17.96 9.94 -8.80
C LEU A 119 17.13 9.64 -10.06
N ARG A 120 16.66 10.68 -10.76
CA ARG A 120 15.96 10.52 -12.05
C ARG A 120 16.87 9.99 -13.13
N ASP A 121 18.12 10.46 -13.19
CA ASP A 121 19.10 9.97 -14.15
C ASP A 121 19.40 8.48 -13.90
N LEU A 122 19.51 8.06 -12.63
CA LEU A 122 19.68 6.65 -12.26
C LEU A 122 18.46 5.80 -12.59
N LEU A 123 17.25 6.28 -12.32
CA LEU A 123 16.01 5.59 -12.68
C LEU A 123 15.86 5.46 -14.20
N THR A 124 16.22 6.51 -14.95
CA THR A 124 16.25 6.49 -16.42
C THR A 124 17.26 5.47 -16.93
N LYS A 125 18.48 5.45 -16.35
CA LYS A 125 19.52 4.49 -16.70
C LYS A 125 19.11 3.04 -16.41
N LYS A 126 18.29 2.83 -15.38
CA LYS A 126 17.73 1.52 -15.00
C LYS A 126 16.42 1.19 -15.74
N GLY A 127 15.91 2.08 -16.61
CA GLY A 127 14.68 1.86 -17.38
C GLY A 127 13.39 1.93 -16.56
N ILE A 128 13.42 2.53 -15.36
CA ILE A 128 12.28 2.57 -14.44
C ILE A 128 11.45 3.83 -14.71
N PRO A 129 10.16 3.70 -15.04
CA PRO A 129 9.30 4.87 -15.25
C PRO A 129 9.08 5.63 -13.94
N PHE A 130 9.16 6.95 -14.00
CA PHE A 130 8.88 7.86 -12.88
C PHE A 130 8.12 9.09 -13.36
N GLY A 131 7.35 9.70 -12.47
CA GLY A 131 6.67 10.97 -12.69
C GLY A 131 7.62 12.16 -12.55
N LYS A 132 7.50 13.14 -13.46
CA LYS A 132 8.32 14.38 -13.43
C LYS A 132 8.16 15.19 -12.13
N ARG A 133 7.05 15.00 -11.42
CA ARG A 133 6.69 15.69 -10.17
C ARG A 133 6.91 14.80 -8.94
N ASP A 134 7.48 13.61 -9.10
CA ASP A 134 7.70 12.70 -7.99
C ASP A 134 8.67 13.30 -6.99
N ALA A 135 8.31 13.17 -5.71
CA ALA A 135 9.13 13.62 -4.59
C ALA A 135 10.42 12.78 -4.52
N LYS A 136 11.47 13.37 -3.95
CA LYS A 136 12.76 12.69 -3.74
C LYS A 136 12.59 11.34 -3.03
N THR A 137 11.66 11.25 -2.08
CA THR A 137 11.34 10.02 -1.33
C THR A 137 10.77 8.92 -2.23
N VAL A 138 9.91 9.26 -3.19
CA VAL A 138 9.34 8.29 -4.14
C VAL A 138 10.41 7.77 -5.10
N LEU A 139 11.26 8.68 -5.60
CA LEU A 139 12.38 8.30 -6.48
C LEU A 139 13.39 7.37 -5.75
N LEU A 140 13.64 7.62 -4.46
CA LEU A 140 14.45 6.73 -3.62
C LEU A 140 13.78 5.36 -3.42
N ASN A 141 12.47 5.35 -3.14
CA ASN A 141 11.74 4.10 -2.95
C ASN A 141 11.70 3.25 -4.23
N LEU A 142 11.54 3.88 -5.40
CA LEU A 142 11.62 3.18 -6.69
C LEU A 142 13.01 2.59 -6.92
N LEU A 143 14.06 3.34 -6.60
CA LEU A 143 15.44 2.87 -6.75
C LEU A 143 15.81 1.78 -5.72
N LYS A 144 15.20 1.80 -4.53
CA LYS A 144 15.38 0.74 -3.51
C LYS A 144 14.55 -0.50 -3.83
N ALA A 145 13.36 -0.34 -4.41
CA ALA A 145 12.47 -1.45 -4.77
C ALA A 145 12.93 -2.21 -6.02
N THR A 146 13.73 -1.57 -6.88
CA THR A 146 14.30 -2.20 -8.08
C THR A 146 15.69 -2.83 -7.87
N ALA A 147 16.30 -2.62 -6.71
CA ALA A 147 17.67 -3.03 -6.39
C ALA A 147 17.73 -4.48 -5.94
#